data_AF-J9E7E9-F1
#
_entry.id   AF-J9E7E9-F1
#
_cell.length_a   1.000
_cell.length_b   1.000
_cell.length_c   1.000
_cell.angle_alpha   90.00
_cell.angle_beta   90.00
_cell.angle_gamma   90.00
#
_symmetry.space_group_name_H-M   'P 1'
#
loop_
_entity.id
_entity.type
_entity.pdbx_description
1 polymer ?
#
loop_
_entity_poly.entity_id
_entity_poly.type
_entity_poly.pdbx_seq_one_letter_code
_entity_poly.pdbx_strand_id
1 'polypeptide(L)'
;GKVGTSSKEGIGTCYSPTLAVFKTVKYPISTITLVGDIEELWLKNLAKVTTGTSILFEGLNDGISAPRCTVKLQPSSSNKNFVAEINGTKVSEHISVWKLLGALTSLYPTASEHADICTHMDYWLLLIDDVLLNRSSENNLCRQMSTALSHHDYLVPNVAATLADVLAYSVLRKQSYYANNVELWLLRMDKLFCRCNRTSNFVVGLT
;
A
#
# COMPACT_ATOMS: atom_id res chain seq x y z
N GLY A 1 -27.25 -49.30 -13.22
CA GLY A 1 -26.35 -48.32 -12.58
C GLY A 1 -26.25 -47.10 -13.46
N LYS A 2 -26.66 -45.93 -12.98
CA LYS A 2 -26.41 -44.65 -13.67
C LYS A 2 -25.15 -44.04 -13.05
N VAL A 3 -24.09 -43.94 -13.85
CA VAL A 3 -22.87 -43.23 -13.51
C VAL A 3 -23.19 -41.75 -13.51
N GLY A 4 -23.10 -41.12 -12.34
CA GLY A 4 -23.26 -39.67 -12.20
C GLY A 4 -22.13 -38.96 -12.93
N THR A 5 -22.50 -38.06 -13.84
CA THR A 5 -21.58 -37.12 -14.45
C THR A 5 -21.11 -36.12 -13.38
N SER A 6 -19.89 -36.33 -12.88
CA SER A 6 -19.13 -35.33 -12.13
C SER A 6 -18.98 -34.09 -13.01
N SER A 7 -19.63 -32.99 -12.64
CA SER A 7 -19.34 -31.67 -13.18
C SER A 7 -17.87 -31.37 -12.93
N LYS A 8 -17.11 -31.17 -14.01
CA LYS A 8 -15.75 -30.63 -13.93
C LYS A 8 -15.84 -29.25 -13.28
N GLU A 9 -15.40 -29.13 -12.03
CA GLU A 9 -15.10 -27.83 -11.45
C GLU A 9 -14.06 -27.16 -12.35
N GLY A 10 -14.48 -26.07 -12.99
CA GLY A 10 -13.60 -25.24 -13.79
C GLY A 10 -12.48 -24.71 -12.91
N ILE A 11 -11.25 -24.88 -13.39
CA ILE A 11 -10.03 -24.28 -12.84
C ILE A 11 -10.31 -22.81 -12.53
N GLY A 12 -10.13 -22.47 -11.24
CA GLY A 12 -10.64 -21.26 -10.61
C GLY A 12 -10.30 -19.97 -11.36
N THR A 13 -11.30 -19.10 -11.43
CA THR A 13 -11.16 -17.71 -11.85
C THR A 13 -10.01 -17.05 -11.10
N CYS A 14 -9.01 -16.56 -11.82
CA CYS A 14 -7.94 -15.73 -11.26
C CYS A 14 -8.58 -14.51 -10.61
N TYR A 15 -8.61 -14.46 -9.27
CA TYR A 15 -9.22 -13.35 -8.54
C TYR A 15 -8.58 -12.05 -8.99
N SER A 16 -9.40 -11.04 -9.26
CA SER A 16 -8.90 -9.72 -9.62
C SER A 16 -7.98 -9.21 -8.50
N PRO A 17 -6.82 -8.61 -8.82
CA PRO A 17 -5.98 -7.99 -7.80
C PRO A 17 -6.78 -6.97 -7.01
N THR A 18 -6.72 -7.04 -5.68
CA THR A 18 -7.41 -6.14 -4.76
C THR A 18 -6.48 -5.66 -3.65
N LEU A 19 -6.87 -4.56 -3.00
CA LEU A 19 -6.25 -4.07 -1.77
C LEU A 19 -6.99 -4.63 -0.57
N ALA A 20 -6.26 -4.89 0.51
CA ALA A 20 -6.84 -5.22 1.80
C ALA A 20 -7.66 -4.04 2.32
N VAL A 21 -8.78 -4.33 2.97
CA VAL A 21 -9.64 -3.31 3.59
C VAL A 21 -9.87 -3.71 5.05
N PHE A 22 -8.94 -3.33 5.90
CA PHE A 22 -9.08 -3.52 7.35
C PHE A 22 -10.00 -2.45 7.95
N LYS A 23 -10.57 -2.74 9.12
CA LYS A 23 -11.42 -1.78 9.83
C LYS A 23 -10.62 -0.51 10.15
N THR A 24 -11.09 0.62 9.63
CA THR A 24 -10.46 1.92 9.92
C THR A 24 -10.66 2.34 11.37
N VAL A 25 -9.61 2.90 11.96
CA VAL A 25 -9.73 3.60 13.24
C VAL A 25 -10.54 4.89 13.00
N LYS A 26 -11.57 5.11 13.82
CA LYS A 26 -12.22 6.42 13.90
C LYS A 26 -11.26 7.38 14.59
N TYR A 27 -10.41 8.02 13.80
CA TYR A 27 -9.66 9.17 14.29
C TYR A 27 -10.65 10.31 14.56
N PRO A 28 -10.67 10.89 15.77
CA PRO A 28 -11.52 12.04 16.08
C PRO A 28 -11.06 13.33 15.37
N ILE A 29 -10.11 13.22 14.44
CA ILE A 29 -9.33 14.31 13.88
C ILE A 29 -9.48 14.29 12.37
N SER A 30 -9.79 15.45 11.80
CA SER A 30 -9.99 15.65 10.37
C SER A 30 -8.69 15.97 9.62
N THR A 31 -7.58 16.23 10.29
CA THR A 31 -6.34 16.69 9.65
C THR A 31 -5.07 16.13 10.31
N ILE A 32 -4.17 15.59 9.48
CA ILE A 32 -2.80 15.20 9.82
C ILE A 32 -1.85 16.05 8.98
N THR A 33 -0.81 16.62 9.57
CA THR A 33 0.23 17.31 8.81
C THR A 33 1.42 16.38 8.66
N LEU A 34 1.84 16.13 7.43
CA LEU A 34 3.00 15.31 7.11
C LEU A 34 4.10 16.23 6.57
N VAL A 35 5.17 16.38 7.35
CA VAL A 35 6.34 17.19 7.01
C VAL A 35 7.43 16.29 6.46
N GLY A 36 7.90 16.50 5.23
CA GLY A 36 8.95 15.66 4.62
C GLY A 36 9.15 15.89 3.13
N ASP A 37 9.82 14.96 2.45
CA ASP A 37 10.02 15.01 1.00
C ASP A 37 8.77 14.48 0.27
N ILE A 38 7.94 15.40 -0.22
CA ILE A 38 6.69 15.09 -0.92
C ILE A 38 6.90 14.34 -2.25
N GLU A 39 8.13 14.31 -2.77
CA GLU A 39 8.44 13.63 -4.02
C GLU A 39 8.61 12.12 -3.85
N GLU A 40 8.65 11.63 -2.61
CA GLU A 40 8.83 10.23 -2.26
C GLU A 40 7.76 9.32 -2.89
N LEU A 41 8.24 8.31 -3.61
CA LEU A 41 7.38 7.46 -4.43
C LEU A 41 6.40 6.63 -3.59
N TRP A 42 6.78 6.30 -2.35
CA TRP A 42 5.91 5.58 -1.42
C TRP A 42 4.69 6.42 -1.04
N LEU A 43 4.85 7.73 -0.87
CA LEU A 43 3.77 8.64 -0.53
C LEU A 43 2.81 8.81 -1.72
N LYS A 44 3.35 8.99 -2.92
CA LYS A 44 2.57 9.09 -4.17
C LYS A 44 1.78 7.81 -4.44
N ASN A 45 2.42 6.66 -4.28
CA ASN A 45 1.76 5.37 -4.47
C ASN A 45 0.67 5.15 -3.42
N LEU A 46 0.91 5.52 -2.16
CA LEU A 46 -0.09 5.45 -1.11
C LEU A 46 -1.30 6.35 -1.40
N ALA A 47 -1.07 7.60 -1.82
CA ALA A 47 -2.14 8.51 -2.22
C ALA A 47 -2.96 7.93 -3.40
N LYS A 48 -2.27 7.34 -4.38
CA LYS A 48 -2.90 6.76 -5.58
C LYS A 48 -3.79 5.56 -5.29
N VAL A 49 -3.39 4.65 -4.40
CA VAL A 49 -4.22 3.50 -4.02
C VAL A 49 -5.42 3.88 -3.15
N THR A 50 -5.44 5.11 -2.64
CA THR A 50 -6.52 5.65 -1.80
C THR A 50 -7.45 6.60 -2.55
N THR A 51 -7.22 6.80 -3.85
CA THR A 51 -8.13 7.55 -4.72
C THR A 51 -9.54 6.92 -4.67
N GLY A 52 -10.55 7.73 -4.37
CA GLY A 52 -11.94 7.26 -4.20
C GLY A 52 -12.27 6.76 -2.80
N THR A 53 -11.34 6.84 -1.85
CA THR A 53 -11.63 6.67 -0.41
C THR A 53 -11.98 8.02 0.24
N SER A 54 -12.30 8.01 1.53
CA SER A 54 -12.57 9.22 2.31
C SER A 54 -11.31 9.94 2.81
N ILE A 55 -10.12 9.59 2.32
CA ILE A 55 -8.83 10.15 2.78
C ILE A 55 -8.20 10.99 1.68
N LEU A 56 -8.03 12.28 1.93
CA LEU A 56 -7.43 13.24 1.00
C LEU A 56 -5.96 13.48 1.37
N PHE A 57 -5.04 13.17 0.48
CA PHE A 57 -3.66 13.63 0.46
C PHE A 57 -3.60 14.90 -0.39
N GLU A 58 -3.44 16.04 0.27
CA GLU A 58 -3.50 17.36 -0.38
C GLU A 58 -2.44 17.47 -1.49
N GLY A 59 -2.89 17.72 -2.72
CA GLY A 59 -2.04 17.82 -3.89
C GLY A 59 -1.59 16.49 -4.52
N LEU A 60 -2.02 15.33 -3.99
CA LEU A 60 -1.69 14.02 -4.55
C LEU A 60 -2.90 13.20 -5.03
N ASN A 61 -4.07 13.35 -4.42
CA ASN A 61 -5.29 12.67 -4.88
C ASN A 61 -6.54 13.59 -4.79
N ASP A 62 -6.75 14.36 -5.85
CA ASP A 62 -7.85 15.33 -5.91
C ASP A 62 -9.22 14.67 -6.19
N GLY A 63 -10.30 15.41 -5.93
CA GLY A 63 -11.68 15.00 -6.26
C GLY A 63 -12.51 14.45 -5.11
N ILE A 64 -12.01 14.51 -3.87
CA ILE A 64 -12.76 14.13 -2.66
C ILE A 64 -13.45 15.38 -2.09
N SER A 65 -14.78 15.48 -2.27
CA SER A 65 -15.57 16.65 -1.85
C SER A 65 -15.82 16.73 -0.34
N ALA A 66 -15.83 15.58 0.36
CA ALA A 66 -16.05 15.51 1.81
C ALA A 66 -15.10 14.47 2.45
N PRO A 67 -13.80 14.78 2.58
CA PRO A 67 -12.86 13.86 3.19
C PRO A 67 -13.15 13.67 4.67
N ARG A 68 -13.09 12.42 5.13
CA ARG A 68 -13.11 12.08 6.56
C ARG A 68 -11.84 12.55 7.26
N CYS A 69 -10.71 12.54 6.54
CA CYS A 69 -9.44 13.06 7.01
C CYS A 69 -8.63 13.61 5.84
N THR A 70 -7.92 14.71 6.09
CA THR A 70 -6.99 15.35 5.17
C THR A 70 -5.57 15.19 5.68
N VAL A 71 -4.69 14.62 4.88
CA VAL A 71 -3.24 14.60 5.08
C VAL A 71 -2.66 15.81 4.34
N LYS A 72 -2.30 16.84 5.08
CA LYS A 72 -1.63 18.03 4.55
C LYS A 72 -0.15 17.74 4.38
N LEU A 73 0.39 18.04 3.21
CA LEU A 73 1.80 17.83 2.92
C LEU A 73 2.57 19.14 3.08
N GLN A 74 3.64 19.10 3.87
CA GLN A 74 4.53 20.24 4.06
C GLN A 74 5.96 19.84 3.65
N PRO A 75 6.57 20.52 2.68
CA PRO A 75 7.96 20.24 2.32
C PRO A 75 8.88 20.59 3.49
N SER A 76 9.79 19.68 3.84
CA SER A 76 10.83 19.93 4.84
C SER A 76 12.05 20.58 4.20
N SER A 77 12.61 21.61 4.84
CA SER A 77 13.91 22.18 4.47
C SER A 77 15.09 21.30 4.89
N SER A 78 14.85 20.29 5.74
CA SER A 78 15.85 19.33 6.21
C SER A 78 15.53 17.93 5.66
N ASN A 79 16.47 17.39 4.91
CA ASN A 79 16.25 16.33 3.93
C ASN A 79 16.26 14.90 4.51
N LYS A 80 15.88 14.70 5.78
CA LYS A 80 16.27 13.46 6.48
C LYS A 80 15.18 12.55 7.01
N ASN A 81 14.01 13.03 7.44
CA ASN A 81 12.94 12.14 7.93
C ASN A 81 11.55 12.77 7.79
N PHE A 82 10.54 11.94 7.55
CA PHE A 82 9.14 12.36 7.66
C PHE A 82 8.72 12.53 9.12
N VAL A 83 7.98 13.60 9.39
CA VAL A 83 7.33 13.84 10.68
C VAL A 83 5.84 14.00 10.46
N ALA A 84 5.04 13.11 11.05
CA ALA A 84 3.59 13.28 11.14
C ALA A 84 3.24 14.05 12.42
N GLU A 85 2.51 15.15 12.26
CA GLU A 85 1.97 15.94 13.36
C GLU A 85 0.45 15.75 13.45
N ILE A 86 -0.01 15.35 14.64
CA ILE A 86 -1.40 15.04 14.95
C ILE A 86 -1.74 15.69 16.30
N ASN A 87 -2.64 16.67 16.32
CA ASN A 87 -3.02 17.39 17.55
C ASN A 87 -1.81 17.86 18.39
N GLY A 88 -0.77 18.38 17.73
CA GLY A 88 0.47 18.82 18.39
C GLY A 88 1.41 17.69 18.84
N THR A 89 1.03 16.43 18.68
CA THR A 89 1.91 15.26 18.87
C THR A 89 2.68 14.96 17.60
N LYS A 90 3.99 14.77 17.70
CA LYS A 90 4.88 14.50 16.57
C LYS A 90 5.37 13.06 16.58
N VAL A 91 5.30 12.41 15.42
CA VAL A 91 5.80 11.06 15.17
C VAL A 91 6.81 11.14 14.02
N SER A 92 8.06 10.79 14.27
CA SER A 92 9.18 11.03 13.34
C SER A 92 9.83 9.78 12.74
N GLU A 93 9.41 8.59 13.15
CA GLU A 93 9.94 7.33 12.62
C GLU A 93 9.14 6.90 11.39
N HIS A 94 9.82 6.52 10.29
CA HIS A 94 9.16 6.10 9.05
C HIS A 94 8.12 5.02 9.26
N ILE A 95 8.48 3.96 9.98
CA ILE A 95 7.58 2.83 10.26
C ILE A 95 6.35 3.31 11.01
N SER A 96 6.52 4.16 12.03
CA SER A 96 5.40 4.71 12.80
C SER A 96 4.49 5.60 11.95
N VAL A 97 5.07 6.42 11.06
CA VAL A 97 4.32 7.22 10.07
C VAL A 97 3.57 6.32 9.08
N TRP A 98 4.20 5.28 8.56
CA TRP A 98 3.55 4.34 7.65
C TRP A 98 2.41 3.58 8.30
N LYS A 99 2.58 3.09 9.53
CA LYS A 99 1.50 2.42 10.27
C LYS A 99 0.31 3.34 10.51
N LEU A 100 0.59 4.60 10.87
CA LEU A 100 -0.44 5.62 11.02
C LEU A 100 -1.23 5.82 9.71
N LEU A 101 -0.52 6.07 8.60
CA LEU A 101 -1.15 6.28 7.30
C LEU A 101 -1.85 5.01 6.78
N GLY A 102 -1.28 3.84 7.03
CA GLY A 102 -1.88 2.55 6.69
C GLY A 102 -3.17 2.28 7.46
N ALA A 103 -3.20 2.59 8.76
CA ALA A 103 -4.39 2.47 9.59
C ALA A 103 -5.49 3.46 9.15
N LEU A 104 -5.08 4.67 8.75
CA LEU A 104 -5.98 5.68 8.19
C LEU A 104 -6.60 5.22 6.86
N THR A 105 -5.81 4.56 6.02
CA THR A 105 -6.18 4.14 4.66
C THR A 105 -6.73 2.72 4.57
N SER A 106 -6.91 2.03 5.71
CA SER A 106 -7.39 0.64 5.79
C SER A 106 -6.40 -0.43 5.31
N LEU A 107 -5.15 -0.07 5.03
CA LEU A 107 -4.12 -0.97 4.52
C LEU A 107 -3.27 -1.63 5.62
N TYR A 108 -3.39 -1.14 6.86
CA TYR A 108 -2.75 -1.71 8.05
C TYR A 108 -3.81 -2.01 9.12
N PRO A 109 -3.88 -3.24 9.66
CA PRO A 109 -4.86 -3.59 10.67
C PRO A 109 -4.54 -2.99 12.04
N THR A 110 -5.57 -2.66 12.81
CA THR A 110 -5.42 -2.16 14.20
C THR A 110 -6.13 -3.04 15.23
N ALA A 111 -6.91 -4.01 14.77
CA ALA A 111 -7.58 -4.97 15.64
C ALA A 111 -6.62 -6.08 16.06
N SER A 112 -6.72 -6.52 17.32
CA SER A 112 -5.87 -7.58 17.88
C SER A 112 -6.06 -8.94 17.22
N GLU A 113 -7.19 -9.17 16.57
CA GLU A 113 -7.48 -10.39 15.80
C GLU A 113 -6.61 -10.56 14.55
N HIS A 114 -5.88 -9.51 14.16
CA HIS A 114 -4.94 -9.51 13.04
C HIS A 114 -3.48 -9.37 13.50
N ALA A 115 -3.17 -9.77 14.74
CA ALA A 115 -1.81 -9.62 15.31
C ALA A 115 -0.74 -10.38 14.50
N ASP A 116 -1.09 -11.53 13.95
CA ASP A 116 -0.26 -12.32 13.04
C ASP A 116 0.06 -11.54 11.74
N ILE A 117 -0.97 -10.98 11.10
CA ILE A 117 -0.84 -10.15 9.90
C ILE A 117 0.00 -8.91 10.20
N CYS A 118 -0.24 -8.23 11.32
CA CYS A 118 0.56 -7.09 11.78
C CYS A 118 2.04 -7.47 11.92
N THR A 119 2.34 -8.62 12.52
CA THR A 119 3.72 -9.09 12.71
C THR A 119 4.43 -9.32 11.38
N HIS A 120 3.74 -9.94 10.41
CA HIS A 120 4.28 -10.12 9.06
C HIS A 120 4.46 -8.78 8.33
N MET A 121 3.52 -7.86 8.46
CA MET A 121 3.64 -6.52 7.89
C MET A 121 4.84 -5.78 8.48
N ASP A 122 5.00 -5.79 9.79
CA ASP A 122 6.09 -5.12 10.51
C ASP A 122 7.47 -5.62 10.08
N TYR A 123 7.59 -6.93 9.87
CA TYR A 123 8.80 -7.52 9.30
C TYR A 123 9.14 -6.92 7.93
N TRP A 124 8.15 -6.77 7.03
CA TRP A 124 8.38 -6.15 5.72
C TRP A 124 8.68 -4.67 5.82
N LEU A 125 7.99 -3.93 6.69
CA LEU A 125 8.26 -2.50 6.89
C LEU A 125 9.71 -2.25 7.32
N LEU A 126 10.26 -3.10 8.20
CA LEU A 126 11.67 -3.02 8.60
C LEU A 126 12.61 -3.22 7.42
N LEU A 127 12.39 -4.24 6.59
CA LEU A 127 13.24 -4.50 5.42
C LEU A 127 13.17 -3.37 4.38
N ILE A 128 11.98 -2.77 4.19
CA ILE A 128 11.76 -1.66 3.27
C ILE A 128 12.45 -0.39 3.80
N ASP A 129 12.35 -0.11 5.10
CA ASP A 129 13.02 1.01 5.75
C ASP A 129 14.55 0.89 5.63
N ASP A 130 15.10 -0.32 5.82
CA ASP A 130 16.52 -0.56 5.63
C ASP A 130 16.99 -0.30 4.19
N VAL A 131 16.16 -0.59 3.17
CA VAL A 131 16.48 -0.24 1.78
C VAL A 131 16.41 1.27 1.56
N LEU A 132 15.38 1.95 2.06
CA LEU A 132 15.26 3.41 1.93
C LEU A 132 16.41 4.17 2.61
N LEU A 133 16.83 3.69 3.79
CA LEU A 133 17.93 4.27 4.55
C LEU A 133 19.32 3.82 4.04
N ASN A 134 19.39 3.12 2.90
CA ASN A 134 20.60 2.56 2.31
C ASN A 134 21.41 1.64 3.26
N ARG A 135 20.73 1.01 4.21
CA ARG A 135 21.30 0.02 5.15
C ARG A 135 21.29 -1.40 4.58
N SER A 136 20.38 -1.67 3.64
CA SER A 136 20.28 -2.93 2.89
C SER A 136 20.15 -2.66 1.40
N SER A 137 20.56 -3.62 0.57
CA SER A 137 20.39 -3.54 -0.87
C SER A 137 19.00 -3.99 -1.32
N GLU A 138 18.54 -3.43 -2.45
CA GLU A 138 17.31 -3.85 -3.13
C GLU A 138 17.35 -5.35 -3.49
N ASN A 139 18.51 -5.87 -3.90
CA ASN A 139 18.70 -7.29 -4.20
C ASN A 139 18.40 -8.20 -3.01
N ASN A 140 18.80 -7.79 -1.80
CA ASN A 140 18.52 -8.55 -0.59
C ASN A 140 17.01 -8.57 -0.30
N LEU A 141 16.33 -7.43 -0.46
CA LEU A 141 14.87 -7.34 -0.35
C LEU A 141 14.19 -8.25 -1.38
N CYS A 142 14.58 -8.19 -2.66
CA CYS A 142 14.03 -9.05 -3.71
C CYS A 142 14.20 -10.55 -3.43
N ARG A 143 15.33 -10.97 -2.84
CA ARG A 143 15.54 -12.37 -2.45
C ARG A 143 14.55 -12.80 -1.37
N GLN A 144 14.31 -11.96 -0.37
CA GLN A 144 13.32 -12.24 0.67
C GLN A 144 11.91 -12.28 0.05
N MET A 145 11.57 -11.29 -0.77
CA MET A 145 10.28 -11.23 -1.47
C MET A 145 10.04 -12.48 -2.31
N SER A 146 11.03 -12.94 -3.10
CA SER A 146 10.88 -14.13 -3.94
C SER A 146 10.54 -15.39 -3.16
N THR A 147 11.03 -15.49 -1.91
CA THR A 147 10.77 -16.63 -1.01
C THR A 147 9.37 -16.57 -0.42
N ALA A 148 8.90 -15.39 -0.03
CA ALA A 148 7.53 -15.24 0.42
C ALA A 148 6.51 -15.41 -0.73
N LEU A 149 6.81 -14.82 -1.88
CA LEU A 149 5.97 -14.85 -3.08
C LEU A 149 5.96 -16.21 -3.80
N SER A 150 6.81 -17.17 -3.41
CA SER A 150 6.67 -18.56 -3.88
C SER A 150 5.51 -19.29 -3.19
N HIS A 151 5.04 -18.76 -2.06
CA HIS A 151 3.98 -19.37 -1.26
C HIS A 151 2.69 -18.53 -1.26
N HIS A 152 2.80 -17.24 -1.54
CA HIS A 152 1.71 -16.27 -1.44
C HIS A 152 1.68 -15.33 -2.65
N ASP A 153 0.50 -14.79 -2.96
CA ASP A 153 0.34 -13.81 -4.04
C ASP A 153 0.85 -12.40 -3.68
N TYR A 154 1.01 -12.14 -2.39
CA TYR A 154 1.41 -10.87 -1.79
C TYR A 154 2.44 -11.11 -0.69
N LEU A 155 3.10 -10.06 -0.21
CA LEU A 155 4.19 -10.18 0.76
C LEU A 155 3.75 -10.74 2.11
N VAL A 156 2.54 -10.37 2.53
CA VAL A 156 1.91 -10.86 3.74
C VAL A 156 0.98 -12.01 3.33
N PRO A 157 0.87 -13.09 4.12
CA PRO A 157 -0.04 -14.20 3.85
C PRO A 157 -1.51 -13.76 3.99
N ASN A 158 -2.00 -13.01 3.01
CA ASN A 158 -3.32 -12.42 2.94
C ASN A 158 -3.88 -12.55 1.52
N VAL A 159 -5.20 -12.47 1.39
CA VAL A 159 -5.90 -12.60 0.10
C VAL A 159 -5.74 -11.36 -0.81
N ALA A 160 -5.22 -10.25 -0.27
CA ALA A 160 -5.15 -8.97 -0.96
C ALA A 160 -3.88 -8.18 -0.56
N ALA A 161 -3.47 -7.25 -1.42
CA ALA A 161 -2.31 -6.38 -1.20
C ALA A 161 -2.47 -5.51 0.04
N THR A 162 -1.43 -5.43 0.86
CA THR A 162 -1.41 -4.66 2.12
C THR A 162 -0.54 -3.41 1.98
N LEU A 163 -0.40 -2.63 3.06
CA LEU A 163 0.55 -1.52 3.11
C LEU A 163 1.97 -1.96 2.73
N ALA A 164 2.40 -3.16 3.16
CA ALA A 164 3.73 -3.68 2.85
C ALA A 164 3.96 -3.80 1.34
N ASP A 165 2.97 -4.28 0.59
CA ASP A 165 3.06 -4.41 -0.87
C ASP A 165 3.16 -3.04 -1.57
N VAL A 166 2.37 -2.07 -1.11
CA VAL A 166 2.38 -0.69 -1.65
C VAL A 166 3.76 -0.04 -1.43
N LEU A 167 4.32 -0.17 -0.23
CA LEU A 167 5.62 0.41 0.10
C LEU A 167 6.77 -0.33 -0.58
N ALA A 168 6.73 -1.66 -0.64
CA ALA A 168 7.73 -2.45 -1.36
C ALA A 168 7.77 -2.09 -2.85
N TYR A 169 6.60 -1.91 -3.46
CA TYR A 169 6.49 -1.51 -4.87
C TYR A 169 7.16 -0.15 -5.14
N SER A 170 7.15 0.74 -4.15
CA SER A 170 7.78 2.07 -4.26
C SER A 170 9.29 2.10 -4.13
N VAL A 171 9.90 1.06 -3.55
CA VAL A 171 11.35 1.00 -3.37
C VAL A 171 12.06 0.19 -4.45
N LEU A 172 11.34 -0.65 -5.19
CA LEU A 172 11.91 -1.43 -6.28
C LEU A 172 12.14 -0.56 -7.52
N ARG A 173 13.39 -0.11 -7.70
CA ARG A 173 13.78 0.84 -8.74
C ARG A 173 14.34 0.10 -9.94
N LYS A 174 13.47 -0.67 -10.62
CA LYS A 174 13.73 -1.31 -11.94
C LYS A 174 15.12 -1.96 -12.03
N GLN A 175 15.33 -3.05 -11.29
CA GLN A 175 16.43 -3.96 -11.57
C GLN A 175 16.33 -4.50 -13.00
N SER A 176 17.48 -4.86 -13.59
CA SER A 176 17.52 -5.46 -14.93
C SER A 176 16.87 -6.83 -14.98
N TYR A 177 16.84 -7.55 -13.85
CA TYR A 177 16.26 -8.88 -13.73
C TYR A 177 15.63 -9.04 -12.35
N TYR A 178 14.43 -9.61 -12.30
CA TYR A 178 13.80 -10.04 -11.06
C TYR A 178 13.59 -11.55 -11.07
N ALA A 179 13.46 -12.15 -9.90
CA ALA A 179 12.99 -13.53 -9.82
C ALA A 179 11.53 -13.60 -10.32
N ASN A 180 11.16 -14.70 -10.99
CA ASN A 180 9.84 -14.87 -11.61
C ASN A 180 8.66 -14.53 -10.67
N ASN A 181 8.74 -14.91 -9.39
CA ASN A 181 7.67 -14.64 -8.43
C ASN A 181 7.53 -13.13 -8.13
N VAL A 182 8.65 -12.41 -8.09
CA VAL A 182 8.67 -10.96 -7.93
C VAL A 182 8.14 -10.27 -9.19
N GLU A 183 8.47 -10.77 -10.38
CA GLU A 183 7.91 -10.25 -11.65
C GLU A 183 6.39 -10.40 -11.71
N LEU A 184 5.86 -11.57 -11.35
CA LEU A 184 4.42 -11.81 -11.32
C LEU A 184 3.71 -10.90 -10.31
N TRP A 185 4.32 -10.70 -9.14
CA TRP A 185 3.82 -9.75 -8.15
C TRP A 185 3.89 -8.30 -8.65
N LEU A 186 4.97 -7.87 -9.33
CA LEU A 186 5.09 -6.54 -9.93
C LEU A 186 3.97 -6.31 -10.96
N LEU A 187 3.72 -7.26 -11.85
CA LEU A 187 2.61 -7.20 -12.82
C LEU A 187 1.24 -7.13 -12.13
N ARG A 188 1.10 -7.78 -10.97
CA ARG A 188 -0.12 -7.71 -10.15
C ARG A 188 -0.29 -6.32 -9.54
N MET A 189 0.78 -5.74 -9.00
CA MET A 189 0.78 -4.37 -8.47
C MET A 189 0.53 -3.34 -9.57
N ASP A 190 1.16 -3.46 -10.74
CA ASP A 190 0.91 -2.59 -11.89
C ASP A 190 -0.58 -2.54 -12.27
N LYS A 191 -1.26 -3.69 -12.23
CA LYS A 191 -2.71 -3.75 -12.47
C LYS A 191 -3.52 -3.00 -11.41
N LEU A 192 -3.12 -3.06 -10.15
CA LEU A 192 -3.75 -2.29 -9.06
C LEU A 192 -3.59 -0.79 -9.32
N PHE A 193 -2.36 -0.33 -9.57
CA PHE A 193 -2.08 1.08 -9.81
C PHE A 193 -2.66 1.60 -11.13
N CYS A 194 -2.79 0.78 -12.17
CA CYS A 194 -3.45 1.18 -13.42
C CYS A 194 -4.97 1.30 -13.28
N ARG A 195 -5.61 0.47 -12.44
CA ARG A 195 -7.06 0.56 -12.17
C ARG A 195 -7.42 1.84 -11.42
N CYS A 196 -6.56 2.33 -10.53
CA CYS A 196 -6.75 3.60 -9.83
C CYS A 196 -6.88 4.83 -10.76
N ASN A 197 -6.44 4.74 -12.02
CA ASN A 197 -6.57 5.83 -12.99
C ASN A 197 -7.95 5.88 -13.69
N ARG A 198 -8.73 4.79 -13.67
CA ARG A 198 -9.99 4.71 -14.44
C ARG A 198 -11.19 5.35 -13.76
N THR A 199 -11.11 5.70 -12.47
CA THR A 199 -12.19 6.36 -11.73
C THR A 199 -12.22 7.89 -11.90
N SER A 200 -11.26 8.50 -12.61
CA SER A 200 -11.16 9.96 -12.72
C SER A 200 -11.66 10.55 -14.04
N ASN A 201 -12.23 9.77 -14.97
CA ASN A 201 -12.75 10.33 -16.23
C ASN A 201 -13.96 9.54 -16.77
N PHE A 202 -15.16 9.91 -16.34
CA PHE A 202 -16.38 9.74 -17.14
C PHE A 202 -17.32 10.92 -16.88
N VAL A 203 -16.96 12.09 -17.42
CA VAL A 203 -17.95 13.01 -17.98
C VAL A 203 -17.67 13.04 -19.48
N VAL A 204 -18.27 12.10 -20.20
CA VAL A 204 -18.40 12.25 -21.65
C VAL A 204 -19.51 13.29 -21.82
N GLY A 205 -19.09 14.54 -22.05
CA GLY A 205 -19.99 15.58 -22.53
C GLY A 205 -20.52 15.15 -23.89
N LEU A 206 -21.79 14.76 -23.93
CA LEU A 206 -22.59 14.75 -25.14
C LEU A 206 -23.28 16.11 -25.24
N THR A 207 -22.71 16.98 -26.07
CA THR A 207 -23.42 18.05 -26.77
C THR A 207 -22.86 18.13 -28.18
#